data_AF-A0A2M8P9B6-F1
#
_entry.id   AF-A0A2M8P9B6-F1
#
_cell.length_a   1.000
_cell.length_b   1.000
_cell.length_c   1.000
_cell.angle_alpha   90.00
_cell.angle_beta   90.00
_cell.angle_gamma   90.00
#
_symmetry.space_group_name_H-M   'P 1'
#
loop_
_entity.id
_entity.type
_entity.pdbx_description
1 polymer ?
#
loop_
_entity_poly.entity_id
_entity_poly.type
_entity_poly.pdbx_seq_one_letter_code
_entity_poly.pdbx_strand_id
1 'polypeptide(L)'
;MAEKRVVITGMGLVSPVGNTVNESWDNIKAGKSGIDWITLFDANLVANRTAGEVKNLDLEGKFGKREMRRMDRAQMLALVAAEEALQDAGIEITPENQYDVGCVIGSGIGGITTVVEAFNGFNAKGHRGVSPVIV
;
A
#
# COMPACT_ATOMS: atom_id res chain seq x y z
N MET A 1 -10.58 4.50 36.27
CA MET A 1 -11.25 3.72 35.22
C MET A 1 -10.56 2.38 35.13
N ALA A 2 -11.30 1.27 34.99
CA ALA A 2 -10.68 -0.02 34.71
C ALA A 2 -10.05 0.01 33.31
N GLU A 3 -8.86 -0.57 33.17
CA GLU A 3 -8.17 -0.68 31.90
C GLU A 3 -8.98 -1.56 30.94
N LYS A 4 -9.25 -1.04 29.74
CA LYS A 4 -9.97 -1.81 28.70
C LYS A 4 -9.00 -2.80 28.07
N ARG A 5 -9.40 -4.07 27.97
CA ARG A 5 -8.64 -5.08 27.21
C ARG A 5 -8.75 -4.77 25.72
N VAL A 6 -7.62 -4.88 25.02
CA VAL A 6 -7.53 -4.75 23.56
C VAL A 6 -7.23 -6.12 22.97
N VAL A 7 -7.88 -6.45 21.86
CA VAL A 7 -7.71 -7.71 21.13
C VAL A 7 -7.55 -7.43 19.63
N ILE A 8 -6.91 -8.35 18.92
CA ILE A 8 -6.82 -8.33 17.45
C ILE A 8 -8.00 -9.16 16.92
N THR A 9 -8.86 -8.54 16.12
CA THR A 9 -10.04 -9.21 15.53
C THR A 9 -9.90 -9.45 14.04
N GLY A 10 -9.02 -8.73 13.35
CA GLY A 10 -8.74 -8.94 11.94
C GLY A 10 -7.34 -8.50 11.56
N MET A 11 -6.80 -9.11 10.50
CA MET A 11 -5.50 -8.80 9.94
C MET A 11 -5.60 -8.63 8.43
N GLY A 12 -4.74 -7.80 7.87
CA GLY A 12 -4.60 -7.65 6.43
C GLY A 12 -3.15 -7.43 6.04
N LEU A 13 -2.75 -7.98 4.90
CA LEU A 13 -1.36 -8.02 4.49
C LEU A 13 -1.22 -8.03 2.96
N VAL A 14 -0.46 -7.06 2.47
CA VAL A 14 0.08 -7.07 1.11
C VAL A 14 1.59 -7.11 1.19
N SER A 15 2.21 -8.12 0.57
CA SER A 15 3.63 -8.38 0.69
C SER A 15 4.23 -9.00 -0.58
N PRO A 16 5.56 -9.08 -0.69
CA PRO A 16 6.22 -9.73 -1.83
C PRO A 16 5.99 -11.24 -1.92
N VAL A 17 5.44 -11.86 -0.86
CA VAL A 17 5.14 -13.29 -0.77
C VAL A 17 3.64 -13.58 -0.78
N GLY A 18 2.78 -12.58 -0.98
CA GLY A 18 1.34 -12.78 -1.07
C GLY A 18 0.57 -11.48 -0.89
N ASN A 19 -0.63 -11.41 -1.47
CA ASN A 19 -1.51 -10.24 -1.43
C ASN A 19 -2.64 -10.38 -0.39
N THR A 20 -2.60 -11.45 0.40
CA THR A 20 -3.49 -11.71 1.54
C THR A 20 -2.69 -12.28 2.70
N VAL A 21 -3.24 -12.25 3.91
CA VAL A 21 -2.67 -12.87 5.11
C VAL A 21 -2.47 -14.37 4.90
N ASN A 22 -3.49 -15.08 4.41
CA ASN A 22 -3.45 -16.53 4.23
C ASN A 22 -2.39 -16.94 3.21
N GLU A 23 -2.38 -16.31 2.03
CA GLU A 23 -1.39 -16.58 0.99
C GLU A 23 0.03 -16.30 1.49
N SER A 24 0.24 -15.13 2.12
CA SER A 24 1.55 -14.74 2.64
C SER A 24 2.03 -15.74 3.70
N TRP A 25 1.15 -16.13 4.63
CA TRP A 25 1.49 -17.05 5.71
C TRP A 25 1.84 -18.45 5.19
N ASP A 26 1.08 -18.97 4.23
CA ASP A 26 1.36 -20.27 3.62
C ASP A 26 2.68 -20.26 2.86
N ASN A 27 2.97 -19.17 2.12
CA ASN A 27 4.23 -19.02 1.40
C ASN A 27 5.43 -18.86 2.36
N ILE A 28 5.27 -18.16 3.48
CA ILE A 28 6.29 -18.03 4.52
C ILE A 28 6.60 -19.39 5.15
N LYS A 29 5.56 -20.15 5.57
CA LYS A 29 5.74 -21.50 6.13
C LYS A 29 6.43 -22.44 5.14
N ALA A 30 6.18 -22.27 3.85
CA ALA A 30 6.81 -23.04 2.78
C ALA A 30 8.23 -22.56 2.41
N GLY A 31 8.76 -21.52 3.07
CA GLY A 31 10.10 -20.98 2.81
C GLY A 31 10.24 -20.30 1.45
N LYS A 32 9.15 -19.81 0.85
CA LYS A 32 9.20 -19.10 -0.44
C LYS A 32 9.78 -17.71 -0.25
N SER A 33 10.77 -17.36 -1.07
CA SER A 33 11.33 -16.01 -1.14
C SER A 33 10.44 -15.09 -1.97
N GLY A 34 10.21 -13.87 -1.47
CA GLY A 34 9.57 -12.78 -2.22
C GLY A 34 10.56 -11.91 -3.00
N ILE A 35 11.87 -12.17 -2.86
CA ILE A 35 12.93 -11.39 -3.53
C ILE A 35 13.11 -11.88 -4.96
N ASP A 36 13.16 -10.94 -5.89
CA ASP A 36 13.32 -11.19 -7.32
C ASP A 36 14.04 -10.02 -8.00
N TRP A 37 14.26 -10.13 -9.31
CA TRP A 37 14.73 -9.02 -10.13
C TRP A 37 13.74 -7.86 -10.11
N ILE A 38 14.26 -6.63 -10.03
CA ILE A 38 13.45 -5.41 -10.09
C ILE A 38 12.73 -5.32 -11.44
N THR A 39 11.44 -5.04 -11.41
CA THR A 39 10.60 -4.84 -12.61
C THR A 39 9.94 -3.47 -12.66
N LEU A 40 9.91 -2.73 -11.54
CA LEU A 40 9.25 -1.43 -11.45
C LEU A 40 10.00 -0.30 -12.20
N PHE A 41 11.29 -0.47 -12.46
CA PHE A 41 12.11 0.46 -13.24
C PHE A 41 13.31 -0.25 -13.88
N ASP A 42 14.07 0.45 -14.74
CA ASP A 42 15.28 -0.10 -15.36
C ASP A 42 16.38 -0.37 -14.31
N ALA A 43 16.52 -1.64 -13.94
CA ALA A 43 17.47 -2.10 -12.93
C ALA A 43 18.94 -1.93 -13.35
N ASN A 44 19.25 -1.67 -14.64
CA ASN A 44 20.63 -1.42 -15.06
C ASN A 44 21.19 -0.09 -14.53
N LEU A 45 20.31 0.81 -14.10
CA LEU A 45 20.65 2.11 -13.55
C LEU A 45 21.17 2.05 -12.10
N VAL A 46 21.08 0.88 -11.46
CA VAL A 46 21.42 0.71 -10.03
C VAL A 46 22.35 -0.49 -9.82
N ALA A 47 23.17 -0.41 -8.77
CA ALA A 47 24.09 -1.49 -8.40
C ALA A 47 23.36 -2.71 -7.84
N ASN A 48 22.32 -2.50 -7.02
CA ASN A 48 21.46 -3.57 -6.53
C ASN A 48 20.27 -3.74 -7.47
N ARG A 49 20.12 -4.94 -8.03
CA ARG A 49 19.13 -5.26 -9.08
C ARG A 49 17.99 -6.14 -8.60
N THR A 50 17.91 -6.40 -7.30
CA THR A 50 16.89 -7.27 -6.68
C THR A 50 16.08 -6.52 -5.64
N ALA A 51 14.79 -6.83 -5.55
CA ALA A 51 13.88 -6.26 -4.57
C ALA A 51 12.75 -7.24 -4.20
N GLY A 52 12.09 -6.97 -3.07
CA GLY A 52 10.82 -7.60 -2.72
C GLY A 52 9.67 -6.76 -3.27
N GLU A 53 9.30 -6.95 -4.53
CA GLU A 53 8.17 -6.26 -5.13
C GLU A 53 6.86 -7.00 -4.84
N VAL A 54 5.78 -6.26 -4.57
CA VAL A 54 4.42 -6.83 -4.55
C VAL A 54 4.05 -7.26 -5.97
N LYS A 55 3.72 -8.55 -6.15
CA LYS A 55 3.46 -9.18 -7.46
C LYS A 55 1.97 -9.43 -7.66
N ASN A 56 1.53 -9.41 -8.92
CA ASN A 56 0.18 -9.82 -9.34
C ASN A 56 -0.99 -9.13 -8.60
N LEU A 57 -0.79 -7.89 -8.14
CA LEU A 57 -1.83 -7.07 -7.52
C LEU A 57 -2.35 -6.04 -8.52
N ASP A 58 -3.59 -6.23 -8.98
CA ASP A 58 -4.25 -5.31 -9.90
C ASP A 58 -4.80 -4.07 -9.16
N LEU A 59 -3.94 -3.08 -8.96
CA LEU A 59 -4.32 -1.80 -8.37
C LEU A 59 -5.25 -0.99 -9.29
N GLU A 60 -5.15 -1.15 -10.62
CA GLU A 60 -5.99 -0.43 -11.57
C GLU A 60 -7.42 -0.95 -11.56
N GLY A 61 -7.61 -2.26 -11.55
CA GLY A 61 -8.93 -2.87 -11.38
C GLY A 61 -9.56 -2.52 -10.03
N LYS A 62 -8.74 -2.35 -8.98
CA LYS A 62 -9.23 -2.07 -7.62
C LYS A 62 -9.62 -0.61 -7.38
N PHE A 63 -8.83 0.35 -7.85
CA PHE A 63 -9.07 1.78 -7.59
C PHE A 63 -9.58 2.56 -8.81
N GLY A 64 -9.37 2.02 -10.02
CA GLY A 64 -9.63 2.73 -11.26
C GLY A 64 -8.62 3.85 -11.55
N LYS A 65 -8.50 4.21 -12.83
CA LYS A 65 -7.52 5.21 -13.32
C LYS A 65 -7.61 6.57 -12.63
N ARG A 66 -8.81 6.98 -12.21
CA ARG A 66 -9.03 8.30 -11.61
C ARG A 66 -8.38 8.41 -10.23
N GLU A 67 -8.64 7.43 -9.37
CA GLU A 67 -8.15 7.46 -7.99
C GLU A 67 -6.66 7.08 -7.93
N MET A 68 -6.19 6.18 -8.80
CA MET A 68 -4.75 5.90 -8.91
C MET A 68 -3.89 7.13 -9.19
N ARG A 69 -4.40 8.13 -9.92
CA ARG A 69 -3.67 9.39 -10.19
C ARG A 69 -3.59 10.33 -8.99
N ARG A 70 -4.25 9.98 -7.89
CA ARG A 70 -4.39 10.80 -6.68
C ARG A 70 -3.78 10.13 -5.45
N MET A 71 -3.24 8.93 -5.60
CA MET A 71 -2.69 8.15 -4.50
C MET A 71 -1.31 7.62 -4.89
N ASP A 72 -0.34 7.74 -3.99
CA ASP A 72 0.92 7.02 -4.15
C ASP A 72 0.69 5.51 -3.99
N ARG A 73 1.55 4.71 -4.61
CA ARG A 73 1.57 3.26 -4.47
C ARG A 73 1.52 2.82 -3.00
N ALA A 74 2.26 3.46 -2.10
CA ALA A 74 2.26 3.12 -0.68
C ALA A 74 0.86 3.25 -0.04
N GLN A 75 0.09 4.28 -0.42
CA GLN A 75 -1.27 4.49 0.08
C GLN A 75 -2.22 3.41 -0.46
N MET A 76 -2.12 3.10 -1.76
CA MET A 76 -2.95 2.06 -2.37
C MET A 76 -2.72 0.70 -1.71
N LEU A 77 -1.46 0.31 -1.48
CA LEU A 77 -1.13 -0.94 -0.80
C LEU A 77 -1.66 -0.96 0.64
N ALA A 78 -1.54 0.15 1.37
CA ALA A 78 -2.09 0.26 2.72
C ALA A 78 -3.63 0.13 2.75
N LEU A 79 -4.33 0.71 1.77
CA LEU A 79 -5.78 0.58 1.63
C LEU A 79 -6.20 -0.85 1.29
N VAL A 80 -5.45 -1.56 0.43
CA VAL A 80 -5.71 -2.98 0.15
C VAL A 80 -5.60 -3.83 1.41
N ALA A 81 -4.55 -3.64 2.20
CA ALA A 81 -4.38 -4.37 3.46
C ALA A 81 -5.42 -3.97 4.51
N ALA A 82 -5.78 -2.69 4.62
CA ALA A 82 -6.78 -2.22 5.57
C ALA A 82 -8.19 -2.79 5.25
N GLU A 83 -8.53 -2.91 3.97
CA GLU A 83 -9.77 -3.53 3.54
C GLU A 83 -9.83 -5.02 3.92
N GLU A 84 -8.75 -5.78 3.69
CA GLU A 84 -8.67 -7.18 4.14
C GLU A 84 -8.83 -7.29 5.66
N ALA A 85 -8.19 -6.41 6.43
CA ALA A 85 -8.29 -6.41 7.89
C ALA A 85 -9.70 -6.13 8.40
N LEU A 86 -10.43 -5.21 7.78
CA LEU A 86 -11.83 -4.92 8.13
C LEU A 86 -12.75 -6.10 7.78
N GLN A 87 -12.53 -6.73 6.62
CA GLN A 87 -13.28 -7.90 6.19
C GLN A 87 -13.04 -9.10 7.14
N ASP A 88 -11.78 -9.37 7.49
CA ASP A 88 -11.40 -10.44 8.42
C ASP A 88 -11.98 -10.19 9.82
N ALA A 89 -12.02 -8.94 10.28
CA ALA A 89 -12.65 -8.56 11.55
C ALA A 89 -14.18 -8.68 11.55
N GLY A 90 -14.82 -8.78 10.37
CA GLY A 90 -16.28 -8.74 10.25
C GLY A 90 -16.87 -7.41 10.73
N ILE A 91 -16.11 -6.31 10.63
CA ILE A 91 -16.54 -4.97 11.08
C ILE A 91 -17.08 -4.19 9.89
N GLU A 92 -18.35 -3.81 9.97
CA GLU A 92 -18.95 -2.81 9.09
C GLU A 92 -18.95 -1.44 9.79
N ILE A 93 -18.47 -0.42 9.09
CA ILE A 93 -18.47 0.97 9.60
C ILE A 93 -19.79 1.62 9.16
N THR A 94 -20.61 2.00 10.13
CA THR A 94 -21.94 2.57 9.93
C THR A 94 -22.05 3.95 10.59
N PRO A 95 -23.07 4.77 10.27
CA PRO A 95 -23.27 6.06 10.93
C PRO A 95 -23.34 5.99 12.46
N GLU A 96 -23.75 4.85 13.01
CA GLU A 96 -23.90 4.61 14.45
C GLU A 96 -22.56 4.34 15.16
N ASN A 97 -21.56 3.79 14.47
CA ASN A 97 -20.27 3.43 15.07
C ASN A 97 -19.06 4.20 14.49
N GLN A 98 -19.24 5.04 13.46
CA GLN A 98 -18.15 5.74 12.77
C GLN A 98 -17.27 6.61 13.69
N TYR A 99 -17.80 7.07 14.82
CA TYR A 99 -17.06 7.88 15.80
C TYR A 99 -16.30 7.04 16.84
N ASP A 100 -16.56 5.73 16.89
CA ASP A 100 -15.86 4.77 17.75
C ASP A 100 -14.74 4.01 17.01
N VAL A 101 -14.64 4.17 15.68
CA VAL A 101 -13.64 3.53 14.84
C VAL A 101 -12.55 4.54 14.46
N GLY A 102 -11.34 4.32 14.96
CA GLY A 102 -10.16 5.11 14.63
C GLY A 102 -9.27 4.42 13.60
N CYS A 103 -8.53 5.22 12.82
CA CYS A 103 -7.50 4.72 11.90
C CYS A 103 -6.15 5.34 12.27
N VAL A 104 -5.14 4.48 12.48
CA VAL A 104 -3.75 4.89 12.73
C VAL A 104 -2.85 4.07 11.81
N ILE A 105 -2.38 4.71 10.74
CA ILE A 105 -1.47 4.11 9.75
C ILE A 105 -0.25 5.01 9.61
N GLY A 106 0.93 4.40 9.65
CA GLY A 106 2.21 5.09 9.44
C GLY A 106 2.89 4.62 8.16
N SER A 107 3.60 5.54 7.49
CA SER A 107 4.54 5.23 6.42
C SER A 107 5.86 5.92 6.70
N GLY A 108 6.98 5.19 6.60
CA GLY A 108 8.30 5.73 6.92
C GLY A 108 8.78 6.78 5.91
N ILE A 109 8.65 6.48 4.61
CA ILE A 109 9.08 7.37 3.52
C ILE A 109 7.88 8.10 2.89
N GLY A 110 6.68 7.55 2.97
CA GLY A 110 5.50 8.12 2.33
C GLY A 110 5.54 7.99 0.80
N GLY A 111 4.98 8.98 0.11
CA GLY A 111 4.75 8.97 -1.34
C GLY A 111 5.96 9.35 -2.19
N ILE A 112 7.07 8.61 -2.05
CA ILE A 112 8.32 8.95 -2.76
C ILE A 112 8.15 8.94 -4.28
N THR A 113 7.30 8.07 -4.83
CA THR A 113 7.07 7.99 -6.27
C THR A 113 6.40 9.28 -6.74
N THR A 114 5.33 9.68 -6.06
CA THR A 114 4.61 10.93 -6.33
C THR A 114 5.52 12.16 -6.23
N VAL A 115 6.38 12.23 -5.21
CA VAL A 115 7.35 13.34 -5.04
C VAL A 115 8.35 13.41 -6.19
N VAL A 116 8.91 12.26 -6.59
CA VAL A 116 9.87 12.20 -7.71
C VAL A 116 9.21 12.58 -9.03
N GLU A 117 7.99 12.10 -9.29
CA GLU A 117 7.23 12.44 -10.49
C GLU A 117 6.91 13.93 -10.56
N ALA A 118 6.49 14.53 -9.45
CA ALA A 118 6.19 15.96 -9.38
C ALA A 118 7.45 16.81 -9.60
N PHE A 119 8.58 16.41 -9.02
CA PHE A 119 9.86 17.09 -9.22
C PHE A 119 10.31 17.04 -10.70
N ASN A 120 10.19 15.87 -11.33
CA ASN A 120 10.49 15.70 -12.75
C ASN A 120 9.54 16.53 -13.62
N GLY A 121 8.25 16.56 -13.29
CA GLY A 121 7.25 17.40 -13.95
C GLY A 121 7.59 18.89 -13.85
N PHE A 122 8.00 19.34 -12.67
CA PHE A 122 8.45 20.71 -12.44
C PHE A 122 9.67 21.06 -13.29
N ASN A 123 10.69 20.20 -13.32
CA ASN A 123 11.90 20.45 -14.13
C ASN A 123 11.58 20.52 -15.64
N ALA A 124 10.60 19.76 -16.11
CA ALA A 124 10.22 19.73 -17.52
C ALA A 124 9.33 20.90 -17.94
N LYS A 125 8.42 21.38 -17.07
CA LYS A 125 7.33 22.31 -17.45
C LYS A 125 7.10 23.47 -16.47
N GLY A 126 7.99 23.66 -15.50
CA GLY A 126 7.81 24.56 -14.38
C GLY A 126 6.56 24.20 -13.55
N HIS A 127 5.96 25.18 -12.90
CA HIS A 127 4.77 24.99 -12.04
C HIS A 127 3.60 24.26 -12.73
N ARG A 128 3.47 24.35 -14.06
CA ARG A 128 2.42 23.66 -14.83
C ARG A 128 2.60 22.15 -14.92
N GLY A 129 3.78 21.63 -14.60
CA GLY A 129 4.08 20.21 -14.58
C GLY A 129 3.75 19.51 -13.26
N VAL A 130 3.32 20.26 -12.23
CA VAL A 130 3.02 19.72 -10.90
C VAL A 130 1.52 19.48 -10.77
N SER A 131 1.15 18.29 -10.33
CA SER A 131 -0.25 17.94 -10.05
C SER A 131 -0.78 18.75 -8.87
N PRO A 132 -2.01 19.31 -8.93
CA PRO A 132 -2.64 19.99 -7.79
C PRO A 132 -3.05 19.03 -6.66
N VAL A 133 -3.02 17.72 -6.93
CA VAL A 133 -3.34 16.65 -5.99
C VAL A 133 -2.09 15.82 -5.69
N ILE A 134 -0.91 16.45 -5.69
CA ILE A 134 0.31 15.80 -5.20
C ILE A 134 0.10 15.39 -3.73
N VAL A 135 0.43 14.14 -3.40
CA VAL A 135 0.28 13.54 -2.06
C VAL A 135 1.59 12.88 -1.65
#